data_AF-A0A7S1BBK2-F1
#
_entry.id   AF-A0A7S1BBK2-F1
#
_cell.length_a   1.000
_cell.length_b   1.000
_cell.length_c   1.000
_cell.angle_alpha   90.00
_cell.angle_beta   90.00
_cell.angle_gamma   90.00
#
_symmetry.space_group_name_H-M   'P 1'
#
loop_
_entity.id
_entity.type
_entity.pdbx_description
1 polymer ?
#
loop_
_entity_poly.entity_id
_entity_poly.type
_entity_poly.pdbx_seq_one_letter_code
_entity_poly.pdbx_strand_id
1 'polypeptide(L)'
;MSDPSAASKPSAQLYAAQIYLCVNQLESALQLIFLGTTFEHLYTTVQIYIRMDRLDLAEETLGAMKNADEDCSLTQLSAVHIAIASGSSKSTDASYILSALSEQYGPSPMLLNLTAASLIVSGRYDEAEEKCKEVLTEDATNIDAMINSVTCFVNLGKYVEVESMIGRIKSVAGPEHSFVKNLERVEGAFDRVSSTYSAGIAA
;
A
#
# COMPACT_ATOMS: atom_id res chain seq x y z
N MET A 1 11.05 31.09 11.55
CA MET A 1 10.74 32.09 10.51
C MET A 1 10.24 31.33 9.31
N SER A 2 8.91 31.17 9.20
CA SER A 2 8.27 30.46 8.09
C SER A 2 8.04 31.47 6.98
N ASP A 3 8.75 31.33 5.87
CA ASP A 3 8.57 32.17 4.70
C ASP A 3 7.17 31.89 4.09
N PRO A 4 6.25 32.87 4.07
CA PRO A 4 4.89 32.68 3.53
C PRO A 4 4.88 32.36 2.03
N SER A 5 5.99 32.57 1.31
CA SER A 5 6.12 32.23 -0.11
C SER A 5 6.43 30.75 -0.34
N ALA A 6 6.92 30.03 0.67
CA ALA A 6 7.15 28.58 0.59
C ALA A 6 5.83 27.79 0.59
N ALA A 7 4.78 28.35 1.19
CA ALA A 7 3.41 27.83 1.15
C ALA A 7 2.75 27.94 -0.25
N SER A 8 3.36 28.67 -1.19
CA SER A 8 2.81 28.91 -2.52
C SER A 8 3.28 27.92 -3.59
N LYS A 9 4.19 26.98 -3.27
CA LYS A 9 4.74 26.04 -4.26
C LYS A 9 4.13 24.65 -4.06
N PRO A 10 3.25 24.19 -4.97
CA PRO A 10 2.61 22.87 -4.90
C PRO A 10 3.61 21.73 -4.68
N SER A 11 4.76 21.77 -5.35
CA SER A 11 5.81 20.76 -5.18
C SER A 11 6.42 20.74 -3.79
N ALA A 12 6.68 21.90 -3.18
CA ALA A 12 7.25 21.98 -1.83
C ALA A 12 6.30 21.41 -0.78
N GLN A 13 4.99 21.67 -0.93
CA GLN A 13 3.96 21.10 -0.05
C GLN A 13 3.91 19.58 -0.17
N LEU A 14 3.95 19.03 -1.38
CA LEU A 14 3.99 17.58 -1.61
C LEU A 14 5.23 16.94 -1.00
N TYR A 15 6.42 17.53 -1.19
CA TYR A 15 7.65 17.00 -0.56
C TYR A 15 7.58 17.02 0.96
N ALA A 16 7.10 18.12 1.54
CA ALA A 16 6.93 18.21 2.99
C ALA A 16 5.94 17.16 3.50
N ALA A 17 4.81 16.96 2.81
CA ALA A 17 3.82 15.95 3.16
C ALA A 17 4.39 14.53 3.10
N GLN A 18 5.17 14.20 2.05
CA GLN A 18 5.82 12.89 1.95
C GLN A 18 6.78 12.63 3.12
N ILE A 19 7.54 13.64 3.57
CA ILE A 19 8.39 13.52 4.76
C ILE A 19 7.55 13.19 6.00
N TYR A 20 6.44 13.91 6.22
CA TYR A 20 5.53 13.62 7.34
C TYR A 20 4.92 12.21 7.24
N LEU A 21 4.60 11.73 6.02
CA LEU A 21 4.09 10.39 5.79
C LEU A 21 5.12 9.30 6.10
N CYS A 22 6.40 9.54 5.81
CA CYS A 22 7.50 8.63 6.19
C CYS A 22 7.64 8.49 7.72
N VAL A 23 7.36 9.56 8.47
CA VAL A 23 7.38 9.57 9.96
C VAL A 23 6.02 9.16 10.54
N ASN A 24 5.08 8.72 9.71
CA ASN A 24 3.72 8.30 10.08
C ASN A 24 2.90 9.40 10.79
N GLN A 25 3.16 10.68 10.52
CA GLN A 25 2.39 11.82 11.00
C GLN A 25 1.32 12.23 9.98
N LEU A 26 0.24 11.44 9.93
CA LEU A 26 -0.84 11.59 8.92
C LEU A 26 -1.55 12.95 9.02
N GLU A 27 -1.88 13.41 10.23
CA GLU A 27 -2.59 14.68 10.45
C GLU A 27 -1.76 15.89 9.98
N SER A 28 -0.47 15.93 10.33
CA SER A 28 0.45 16.98 9.90
C SER A 28 0.62 17.00 8.38
N ALA A 29 0.70 15.82 7.76
CA ALA A 29 0.77 15.71 6.30
C ALA A 29 -0.50 16.26 5.64
N LEU A 30 -1.68 15.88 6.15
CA LEU A 30 -2.97 16.35 5.63
C LEU A 30 -3.11 17.86 5.74
N GLN A 31 -2.75 18.46 6.89
CA GLN A 31 -2.83 19.90 7.09
C GLN A 31 -2.03 20.71 6.05
N LEU A 32 -0.94 20.15 5.53
CA LEU A 32 -0.10 20.82 4.53
C LEU A 32 -0.67 20.79 3.12
N ILE A 33 -1.38 19.71 2.76
CA ILE A 33 -1.84 19.46 1.39
C ILE A 33 -3.35 19.65 1.20
N PHE A 34 -4.13 19.73 2.28
CA PHE A 34 -5.59 19.79 2.21
C PHE A 34 -6.14 20.96 1.39
N LEU A 35 -5.42 22.08 1.35
CA LEU A 35 -5.81 23.26 0.53
C LEU A 35 -5.30 23.19 -0.92
N GLY A 36 -4.51 22.18 -1.27
CA GLY A 36 -3.97 22.01 -2.61
C GLY A 36 -5.00 21.43 -3.57
N THR A 37 -5.08 21.98 -4.78
CA THR A 37 -6.10 21.61 -5.77
C THR A 37 -5.53 20.86 -6.97
N THR A 38 -4.23 20.55 -7.01
CA THR A 38 -3.65 19.77 -8.11
C THR A 38 -4.01 18.29 -7.97
N PHE A 39 -3.98 17.53 -9.06
CA PHE A 39 -4.27 16.09 -9.01
C PHE A 39 -3.33 15.33 -8.07
N GLU A 40 -2.07 15.76 -7.94
CA GLU A 40 -1.11 15.16 -7.01
C GLU A 40 -1.49 15.44 -5.55
N HIS A 41 -2.05 16.62 -5.24
CA HIS A 41 -2.57 16.93 -3.90
C HIS A 41 -3.78 16.06 -3.58
N LEU A 42 -4.73 15.97 -4.52
CA LEU A 42 -5.93 15.15 -4.35
C LEU A 42 -5.59 13.67 -4.22
N TYR A 43 -4.71 13.15 -5.08
CA TYR A 43 -4.21 11.78 -5.00
C TYR A 43 -3.52 11.49 -3.66
N THR A 44 -2.62 12.36 -3.22
CA THR A 44 -1.96 12.20 -1.90
C THR A 44 -2.97 12.27 -0.76
N THR A 45 -3.99 13.12 -0.86
CA THR A 45 -5.08 13.23 0.12
C THR A 45 -5.89 11.94 0.21
N VAL A 46 -6.24 11.32 -0.94
CA VAL A 46 -6.88 9.99 -0.98
C VAL A 46 -6.03 8.95 -0.25
N GLN A 47 -4.72 8.90 -0.52
CA GLN A 47 -3.80 7.96 0.14
C GLN A 47 -3.76 8.17 1.66
N ILE A 48 -3.76 9.43 2.12
CA ILE A 48 -3.82 9.74 3.56
C ILE A 48 -5.13 9.27 4.17
N TYR A 49 -6.27 9.55 3.54
CA TYR A 49 -7.57 9.12 4.05
C TYR A 49 -7.70 7.60 4.15
N ILE A 50 -7.19 6.85 3.17
CA ILE A 50 -7.12 5.39 3.24
C ILE A 50 -6.26 4.95 4.45
N ARG A 51 -5.10 5.59 4.66
CA ARG A 51 -4.22 5.30 5.82
C ARG A 51 -4.84 5.66 7.17
N MET A 52 -5.78 6.60 7.19
CA MET A 52 -6.57 6.99 8.37
C MET A 52 -7.84 6.15 8.57
N ASP A 53 -8.08 5.14 7.72
CA ASP A 53 -9.29 4.32 7.73
C ASP A 53 -10.59 5.13 7.50
N ARG A 54 -10.48 6.21 6.71
CA ARG A 54 -11.59 7.11 6.36
C ARG A 54 -11.93 7.00 4.88
N LEU A 55 -12.46 5.84 4.49
CA LEU A 55 -12.87 5.56 3.10
C LEU A 55 -13.95 6.50 2.59
N ASP A 56 -14.82 7.01 3.48
CA ASP A 56 -15.84 8.00 3.17
C ASP A 56 -15.25 9.30 2.57
N LEU A 57 -14.22 9.84 3.23
CA LEU A 57 -13.53 11.05 2.74
C LEU A 57 -12.68 10.78 1.50
N ALA A 58 -12.12 9.57 1.39
CA ALA A 58 -11.42 9.14 0.19
C ALA A 58 -12.34 9.09 -1.02
N GLU A 59 -13.56 8.54 -0.87
CA GLU A 59 -14.57 8.49 -1.93
C GLU A 59 -15.06 9.89 -2.32
N GLU A 60 -15.26 10.80 -1.36
CA GLU A 60 -15.60 12.20 -1.65
C GLU A 60 -14.51 12.88 -2.49
N THR A 61 -13.24 12.70 -2.11
CA THR A 61 -12.10 13.27 -2.84
C THR A 61 -11.98 12.66 -4.25
N LEU A 62 -12.21 11.35 -4.40
CA LEU A 62 -12.27 10.70 -5.71
C LEU A 62 -13.40 11.27 -6.57
N GLY A 63 -14.57 11.54 -5.99
CA GLY A 63 -15.68 12.19 -6.69
C GLY A 63 -15.27 13.56 -7.26
N ALA A 64 -14.56 14.36 -6.48
CA ALA A 64 -14.01 15.63 -6.95
C ALA A 64 -12.99 15.45 -8.09
N MET A 65 -12.10 14.44 -7.99
CA MET A 65 -11.14 14.11 -9.06
C MET A 65 -11.85 13.70 -10.35
N LYS A 66 -12.88 12.84 -10.27
CA LYS A 66 -13.67 12.40 -11.45
C LYS A 66 -14.43 13.53 -12.11
N ASN A 67 -14.99 14.45 -11.33
CA ASN A 67 -15.68 15.63 -11.86
C ASN A 67 -14.72 16.58 -12.61
N ALA A 68 -13.43 16.59 -12.23
CA ALA A 68 -12.42 17.40 -12.88
C ALA A 68 -11.86 16.72 -14.14
N ASP A 69 -11.45 15.45 -14.02
CA ASP A 69 -10.98 14.62 -15.14
C ASP A 69 -11.01 13.13 -14.72
N GLU A 70 -11.97 12.38 -15.27
CA GLU A 70 -12.12 10.94 -15.00
C GLU A 70 -11.05 10.09 -15.71
N ASP A 71 -10.54 10.55 -16.85
CA ASP A 71 -9.55 9.82 -17.67
C ASP A 71 -8.11 10.09 -17.20
N CYS A 72 -7.91 11.03 -16.28
CA CYS A 72 -6.62 11.26 -15.65
C CYS A 72 -6.11 9.99 -14.95
N SER A 73 -4.85 9.62 -15.22
CA SER A 73 -4.23 8.43 -14.64
C SER A 73 -4.23 8.45 -13.10
N LEU A 74 -4.08 9.62 -12.47
CA LEU A 74 -4.16 9.76 -11.01
C LEU A 74 -5.57 9.52 -10.48
N THR A 75 -6.61 9.91 -11.22
CA THR A 75 -8.01 9.62 -10.88
C THR A 75 -8.28 8.12 -10.95
N GLN A 76 -7.84 7.47 -12.02
CA GLN A 76 -7.97 6.02 -12.19
C GLN A 76 -7.21 5.24 -11.11
N LEU A 77 -5.98 5.64 -10.77
CA LEU A 77 -5.21 5.03 -9.68
C LEU A 77 -5.88 5.24 -8.32
N SER A 78 -6.39 6.45 -8.01
CA SER A 78 -7.17 6.70 -6.79
C SER A 78 -8.36 5.74 -6.69
N ALA A 79 -9.08 5.51 -7.79
CA ALA A 79 -10.20 4.55 -7.82
C ALA A 79 -9.76 3.12 -7.52
N VAL A 80 -8.63 2.68 -8.08
CA VAL A 80 -8.03 1.36 -7.77
C VAL A 80 -7.69 1.23 -6.29
N HIS A 81 -7.03 2.22 -5.69
CA HIS A 81 -6.66 2.18 -4.28
C HIS A 81 -7.88 2.09 -3.35
N ILE A 82 -8.92 2.87 -3.62
CA ILE A 82 -10.18 2.82 -2.86
C ILE A 82 -10.88 1.47 -3.06
N ALA A 83 -10.90 0.94 -4.28
CA ALA A 83 -11.50 -0.35 -4.57
C ALA A 83 -10.80 -1.51 -3.85
N ILE A 84 -9.47 -1.52 -3.82
CA ILE A 84 -8.68 -2.50 -3.06
C ILE A 84 -8.95 -2.36 -1.55
N ALA A 85 -8.98 -1.13 -1.03
CA ALA A 85 -9.25 -0.87 0.38
C ALA A 85 -10.69 -1.22 0.80
N SER A 86 -11.65 -1.18 -0.14
CA SER A 86 -13.04 -1.59 0.09
C SER A 86 -13.21 -3.12 0.16
N GLY A 87 -12.18 -3.90 -0.16
CA GLY A 87 -12.24 -5.36 -0.11
C GLY A 87 -12.79 -6.00 -1.39
N SER A 88 -13.27 -7.25 -1.25
CA SER A 88 -13.65 -8.10 -2.39
C SER A 88 -14.84 -7.61 -3.21
N SER A 89 -15.64 -6.68 -2.68
CA SER A 89 -16.82 -6.16 -3.40
C SER A 89 -16.49 -5.31 -4.61
N LYS A 90 -15.30 -4.68 -4.64
CA LYS A 90 -14.86 -3.78 -5.73
C LYS A 90 -13.57 -4.25 -6.42
N SER A 91 -13.09 -5.45 -6.11
CA SER A 91 -11.81 -5.93 -6.62
C SER A 91 -11.84 -6.25 -8.12
N THR A 92 -12.99 -6.62 -8.67
CA THR A 92 -13.17 -6.78 -10.12
C THR A 92 -12.98 -5.46 -10.86
N ASP A 93 -13.50 -4.37 -10.30
CA ASP A 93 -13.42 -3.03 -10.89
C ASP A 93 -11.97 -2.53 -10.87
N ALA A 94 -11.26 -2.73 -9.75
CA ALA A 94 -9.84 -2.45 -9.65
C ALA A 94 -9.03 -3.20 -10.73
N SER A 95 -9.33 -4.49 -10.93
CA SER A 95 -8.62 -5.34 -11.89
C SER A 95 -8.88 -4.91 -13.35
N TYR A 96 -10.10 -4.43 -13.65
CA TYR A 96 -10.44 -3.90 -14.96
C TYR A 96 -9.66 -2.61 -15.26
N ILE A 97 -9.65 -1.66 -14.33
CA ILE A 97 -8.91 -0.39 -14.48
C ILE A 97 -7.41 -0.66 -14.64
N LEU A 98 -6.85 -1.56 -13.83
CA LEU A 98 -5.43 -1.92 -13.91
C LEU A 98 -5.07 -2.59 -15.23
N SER A 99 -5.95 -3.44 -15.78
CA SER A 99 -5.74 -4.07 -17.08
C SER A 99 -5.72 -3.03 -18.21
N ALA A 100 -6.65 -2.07 -18.19
CA ALA A 100 -6.69 -0.98 -19.16
C ALA A 100 -5.44 -0.09 -19.08
N LEU A 101 -5.00 0.29 -17.86
CA LEU A 101 -3.77 1.04 -17.64
C LEU A 101 -2.54 0.27 -18.14
N SER A 102 -2.49 -1.04 -17.90
CA SER A 102 -1.39 -1.88 -18.37
C SER A 102 -1.37 -2.05 -19.89
N GLU A 103 -2.53 -2.06 -20.55
CA GLU A 103 -2.60 -2.10 -22.02
C GLU A 103 -2.16 -0.77 -22.64
N GLN A 104 -2.53 0.35 -22.01
CA GLN A 104 -2.21 1.69 -22.51
C GLN A 104 -0.74 2.08 -22.33
N TYR A 105 -0.15 1.77 -21.16
CA TYR A 105 1.19 2.23 -20.77
C TYR A 105 2.24 1.12 -20.67
N GLY A 106 1.81 -0.14 -20.80
CA GLY A 106 2.64 -1.33 -20.59
C GLY A 106 2.63 -1.81 -19.14
N PRO A 107 3.03 -3.07 -18.89
CA PRO A 107 3.12 -3.62 -17.55
C PRO A 107 4.31 -2.98 -16.82
N SER A 108 4.02 -2.22 -15.77
CA SER A 108 5.05 -1.71 -14.85
C SER A 108 5.04 -2.53 -13.55
N PRO A 109 6.18 -2.63 -12.83
CA PRO A 109 6.22 -3.29 -11.52
C PRO A 109 5.15 -2.79 -10.55
N MET A 110 4.84 -1.49 -10.57
CA MET A 110 3.79 -0.89 -9.75
C MET A 110 2.40 -1.42 -10.13
N LEU A 111 2.05 -1.43 -11.43
CA LEU A 111 0.74 -1.90 -11.89
C LEU A 111 0.56 -3.40 -11.64
N LEU A 112 1.62 -4.20 -11.84
CA LEU A 112 1.61 -5.63 -11.56
C LEU A 112 1.43 -5.90 -10.05
N ASN A 113 2.10 -5.15 -9.19
CA ASN A 113 1.91 -5.24 -7.74
C ASN A 113 0.49 -4.87 -7.30
N LEU A 114 -0.09 -3.80 -7.85
CA LEU A 114 -1.49 -3.44 -7.59
C LEU A 114 -2.46 -4.51 -8.10
N THR A 115 -2.16 -5.13 -9.24
CA THR A 115 -2.95 -6.24 -9.79
C THR A 115 -2.90 -7.45 -8.88
N ALA A 116 -1.71 -7.81 -8.38
CA ALA A 116 -1.54 -8.87 -7.39
C ALA A 116 -2.33 -8.58 -6.11
N ALA A 117 -2.27 -7.35 -5.59
CA ALA A 117 -3.03 -6.94 -4.40
C ALA A 117 -4.55 -7.05 -4.63
N SER A 118 -5.05 -6.63 -5.79
CA SER A 118 -6.47 -6.78 -6.17
C SER A 118 -6.91 -8.26 -6.22
N LEU A 119 -6.07 -9.13 -6.79
CA LEU A 119 -6.32 -10.57 -6.86
C LEU A 119 -6.29 -11.22 -5.46
N ILE A 120 -5.37 -10.82 -4.59
CA ILE A 120 -5.30 -11.26 -3.18
C ILE A 120 -6.60 -10.92 -2.46
N VAL A 121 -7.08 -9.68 -2.59
CA VAL A 121 -8.34 -9.23 -1.97
C VAL A 121 -9.56 -9.98 -2.54
N SER A 122 -9.46 -10.48 -3.77
CA SER A 122 -10.48 -11.34 -4.40
C SER A 122 -10.40 -12.82 -3.98
N GLY A 123 -9.37 -13.21 -3.22
CA GLY A 123 -9.09 -14.61 -2.87
C GLY A 123 -8.46 -15.45 -3.99
N ARG A 124 -8.00 -14.82 -5.08
CA ARG A 124 -7.38 -15.48 -6.24
C ARG A 124 -5.86 -15.54 -6.07
N TYR A 125 -5.41 -16.32 -5.09
CA TYR A 125 -4.01 -16.34 -4.66
C TYR A 125 -3.04 -16.93 -5.69
N ASP A 126 -3.47 -17.94 -6.46
CA ASP A 126 -2.62 -18.56 -7.50
C ASP A 126 -2.24 -17.55 -8.59
N GLU A 127 -3.21 -16.80 -9.09
CA GLU A 127 -2.98 -15.78 -10.13
C GLU A 127 -2.18 -14.58 -9.59
N ALA A 128 -2.41 -14.21 -8.33
CA ALA A 128 -1.62 -13.19 -7.66
C ALA A 128 -0.15 -13.60 -7.54
N GLU A 129 0.13 -14.87 -7.24
CA GLU A 129 1.50 -15.41 -7.19
C GLU A 129 2.20 -15.30 -8.54
N GLU A 130 1.51 -15.58 -9.64
CA GLU A 130 2.07 -15.41 -10.99
C GLU A 130 2.47 -13.95 -11.27
N LYS A 131 1.61 -13.00 -10.89
CA LYS A 131 1.91 -11.56 -11.03
C LYS A 131 3.09 -11.12 -10.16
N CYS A 132 3.20 -11.64 -8.94
CA CYS A 132 4.37 -11.36 -8.10
C CYS A 132 5.66 -11.95 -8.69
N LYS A 133 5.60 -13.15 -9.30
CA LYS A 133 6.76 -13.76 -9.97
C LYS A 133 7.22 -12.97 -11.18
N GLU A 134 6.28 -12.42 -11.95
CA GLU A 134 6.58 -11.52 -13.08
C GLU A 134 7.41 -10.32 -12.60
N VAL A 135 6.96 -9.63 -11.55
CA VAL A 135 7.69 -8.51 -10.93
C VAL A 135 9.06 -8.94 -10.40
N LEU A 136 9.13 -10.05 -9.67
CA LEU A 136 10.39 -10.53 -9.05
C LEU A 136 11.41 -11.06 -10.07
N THR A 137 10.98 -11.37 -11.29
CA THR A 137 11.88 -11.74 -12.40
C THR A 137 12.59 -10.51 -12.97
N GLU A 138 11.90 -9.37 -13.02
CA GLU A 138 12.47 -8.10 -13.46
C GLU A 138 13.26 -7.39 -12.35
N ASP A 139 12.67 -7.33 -11.15
CA ASP A 139 13.26 -6.72 -9.97
C ASP A 139 13.16 -7.67 -8.77
N ALA A 140 14.22 -8.47 -8.60
CA ALA A 140 14.34 -9.41 -7.49
C ALA A 140 14.46 -8.74 -6.10
N THR A 141 14.57 -7.40 -6.04
CA THR A 141 14.64 -6.62 -4.81
C THR A 141 13.34 -5.89 -4.47
N ASN A 142 12.29 -6.07 -5.28
CA ASN A 142 11.00 -5.44 -5.06
C ASN A 142 10.31 -5.96 -3.80
N ILE A 143 10.31 -5.16 -2.72
CA ILE A 143 9.81 -5.55 -1.41
C ILE A 143 8.28 -5.76 -1.43
N ASP A 144 7.54 -4.92 -2.16
CA ASP A 144 6.08 -5.02 -2.25
C ASP A 144 5.65 -6.35 -2.89
N ALA A 145 6.33 -6.79 -3.95
CA ALA A 145 6.08 -8.09 -4.59
C ALA A 145 6.41 -9.27 -3.66
N MET A 146 7.47 -9.15 -2.84
CA MET A 146 7.79 -10.16 -1.83
C MET A 146 6.70 -10.25 -0.75
N ILE A 147 6.20 -9.10 -0.26
CA ILE A 147 5.13 -9.06 0.76
C ILE A 147 3.83 -9.65 0.20
N ASN A 148 3.48 -9.32 -1.04
CA ASN A 148 2.33 -9.91 -1.72
C ASN A 148 2.50 -11.43 -1.87
N SER A 149 3.70 -11.90 -2.25
CA SER A 149 4.02 -13.34 -2.34
C SER A 149 3.86 -14.07 -1.01
N VAL A 150 4.31 -13.47 0.10
CA VAL A 150 4.10 -14.01 1.46
C VAL A 150 2.61 -14.22 1.72
N THR A 151 1.79 -13.23 1.39
CA THR A 151 0.34 -13.31 1.58
C THR A 151 -0.27 -14.44 0.74
N CYS A 152 0.16 -14.62 -0.50
CA CYS A 152 -0.26 -15.75 -1.34
C CYS A 152 0.16 -17.10 -0.74
N PHE A 153 1.43 -17.24 -0.34
CA PHE A 153 1.95 -18.50 0.18
C PHE A 153 1.27 -18.96 1.47
N VAL A 154 0.96 -18.03 2.39
CA VAL A 154 0.20 -18.34 3.61
C VAL A 154 -1.17 -18.93 3.26
N ASN A 155 -1.88 -18.31 2.31
CA ASN A 155 -3.22 -18.76 1.92
C ASN A 155 -3.21 -20.05 1.07
N LEU A 156 -2.10 -20.35 0.39
CA LEU A 156 -1.89 -21.59 -0.36
C LEU A 156 -1.29 -22.73 0.49
N GLY A 157 -0.97 -22.49 1.76
CA GLY A 157 -0.36 -23.48 2.66
C GLY A 157 1.12 -23.77 2.39
N LYS A 158 1.82 -22.90 1.67
CA LYS A 158 3.23 -23.01 1.28
C LYS A 158 4.16 -22.40 2.33
N TYR A 159 4.14 -22.94 3.56
CA TYR A 159 4.79 -22.30 4.72
C TYR A 159 6.33 -22.26 4.65
N VAL A 160 6.97 -23.21 3.97
CA VAL A 160 8.43 -23.22 3.80
C VAL A 160 8.87 -22.02 2.95
N GLU A 161 8.10 -21.72 1.92
CA GLU A 161 8.29 -20.57 1.04
C GLU A 161 8.03 -19.24 1.77
N VAL A 162 7.07 -19.22 2.71
CA VAL A 162 6.84 -18.07 3.59
C VAL A 162 8.09 -17.72 4.39
N GLU A 163 8.68 -18.68 5.11
CA GLU A 163 9.88 -18.46 5.92
C GLU A 163 11.05 -17.95 5.06
N SER A 164 11.26 -18.59 3.90
CA SER A 164 12.29 -18.18 2.94
C SER A 164 12.07 -16.74 2.45
N MET A 165 10.83 -16.38 2.10
CA MET A 165 10.50 -15.05 1.61
C MET A 165 10.63 -13.97 2.70
N ILE A 166 10.22 -14.26 3.93
CA ILE A 166 10.43 -13.34 5.07
C ILE A 166 11.91 -13.12 5.32
N GLY A 167 12.75 -14.17 5.25
CA GLY A 167 14.20 -14.05 5.34
C GLY A 167 14.78 -13.13 4.27
N ARG A 168 14.30 -13.25 3.02
CA ARG A 168 14.69 -12.34 1.92
C ARG A 168 14.27 -10.90 2.19
N ILE A 169 13.04 -10.67 2.66
CA ILE A 169 12.54 -9.32 3.00
C ILE A 169 13.43 -8.69 4.08
N LYS A 170 13.73 -9.42 5.17
CA LYS A 170 14.60 -8.93 6.25
C LYS A 170 16.00 -8.55 5.73
N SER A 171 16.55 -9.32 4.78
CA SER A 171 17.85 -9.07 4.17
C SER A 171 17.86 -7.84 3.25
N VAL A 172 16.83 -7.67 2.40
CA VAL A 172 16.77 -6.61 1.39
C VAL A 172 16.27 -5.28 1.96
N ALA A 173 15.21 -5.30 2.77
CA ALA A 173 14.56 -4.08 3.25
C ALA A 173 15.28 -3.43 4.44
N GLY A 174 16.08 -4.22 5.16
CA GLY A 174 16.72 -3.81 6.41
C GLY A 174 15.73 -3.65 7.58
N PRO A 175 16.26 -3.31 8.78
CA PRO A 175 15.49 -3.28 10.02
C PRO A 175 14.51 -2.10 10.11
N GLU A 176 14.74 -1.02 9.34
CA GLU A 176 13.93 0.19 9.41
C GLU A 176 12.61 0.09 8.63
N HIS A 177 12.46 -0.92 7.78
CA HIS A 177 11.28 -1.11 6.95
C HIS A 177 10.03 -1.38 7.80
N SER A 178 8.91 -0.71 7.47
CA SER A 178 7.66 -0.78 8.24
C SER A 178 7.15 -2.21 8.44
N PHE A 179 7.26 -3.06 7.41
CA PHE A 179 6.88 -4.47 7.51
C PHE A 179 7.72 -5.25 8.54
N VAL A 180 9.04 -5.07 8.54
CA VAL A 180 9.96 -5.79 9.44
C VAL A 180 9.71 -5.36 10.88
N LYS A 181 9.61 -4.06 11.15
CA LYS A 181 9.27 -3.53 12.48
C LYS A 181 7.93 -4.06 13.00
N ASN A 182 6.93 -4.11 12.14
CA ASN A 182 5.61 -4.64 12.53
C ASN A 182 5.67 -6.14 12.81
N LEU A 183 6.42 -6.90 12.02
CA LEU A 183 6.62 -8.33 12.24
C LEU A 183 7.31 -8.59 13.59
N GLU A 184 8.42 -7.94 13.87
CA GLU A 184 9.15 -8.07 15.14
C GLU A 184 8.29 -7.66 16.34
N ARG A 185 7.47 -6.61 16.18
CA ARG A 185 6.51 -6.17 17.21
C ARG A 185 5.47 -7.24 17.51
N VAL A 186 4.95 -7.92 16.49
CA VAL A 186 3.95 -8.99 16.65
C VAL A 186 4.59 -10.26 17.21
N GLU A 187 5.75 -10.66 16.71
CA GLU A 187 6.56 -11.79 17.23
C GLU A 187 6.85 -11.58 18.73
N GLY A 188 7.39 -10.41 19.11
CA GLY A 188 7.67 -10.11 20.51
C GLY A 188 6.42 -9.98 21.39
N ALA A 189 5.27 -9.60 20.84
CA ALA A 189 4.00 -9.63 21.57
C ALA A 189 3.55 -11.07 21.83
N PHE A 190 3.69 -11.96 20.86
CA PHE A 190 3.39 -13.38 21.01
C PHE A 190 4.26 -14.03 22.08
N ASP A 191 5.58 -13.79 22.06
CA ASP A 191 6.52 -14.37 23.05
C ASP A 191 6.23 -13.93 24.49
N ARG A 192 5.82 -12.67 24.70
CA ARG A 192 5.41 -12.19 26.03
C ARG A 192 4.15 -12.91 26.54
N VAL A 193 3.20 -13.16 25.66
CA VAL A 193 1.96 -13.86 26.04
C VAL A 193 2.24 -15.34 26.27
N SER A 194 2.98 -16.00 25.37
CA SER A 194 3.30 -17.42 25.48
C SER A 194 4.06 -17.76 26.76
N SER A 195 5.02 -16.91 27.16
CA SER A 195 5.76 -17.05 28.42
C SER A 195 4.89 -16.92 29.67
N THR A 196 3.82 -16.12 29.61
CA THR A 196 2.86 -15.98 30.71
C THR A 196 2.07 -17.29 30.92
N TYR A 197 1.68 -17.97 29.84
CA TYR A 197 0.93 -19.23 29.92
C TYR A 197 1.81 -20.45 30.19
N SER A 198 3.05 -20.47 29.72
CA SER A 198 3.98 -21.58 30.02
C SER A 198 4.43 -21.57 31.49
N ALA A 199 4.58 -20.38 32.10
CA ALA A 199 4.85 -20.25 33.53
C ALA A 199 3.66 -20.67 34.42
N GLY A 200 2.42 -20.52 33.94
CA GLY A 200 1.21 -20.91 34.67
C GLY A 200 0.92 -22.42 34.70
N ILE A 201 1.56 -23.22 33.85
CA ILE A 201 1.45 -24.71 33.86
C ILE A 201 2.45 -25.34 34.83
N ALA A 202 3.47 -24.58 35.27
CA ALA A 202 4.51 -25.04 36.19
C ALA A 202 4.24 -24.71 37.67
N ALA A 203 3.04 -24.18 38.00
CA ALA A 203 2.58 -23.87 39.36
C ALA A 203 1.34 -24.70 39.71
#